data_AF-A0A7W0K4S0-F1
#
_entry.id   AF-A0A7W0K4S0-F1
#
_cell.length_a   1.000
_cell.length_b   1.000
_cell.length_c   1.000
_cell.angle_alpha   90.00
_cell.angle_beta   90.00
_cell.angle_gamma   90.00
#
_symmetry.space_group_name_H-M   'P 1'
#
loop_
_entity.id
_entity.type
_entity.pdbx_description
1 polymer ?
#
loop_
_entity_poly.entity_id
_entity_poly.type
_entity_poly.pdbx_seq_one_letter_code
_entity_poly.pdbx_strand_id
1 'polypeptide(L)'
;MGFPAIVSLVLVGLSVGRTFRGIRRPAALRADSENLQVLDTPRPTAYAVPGRPGHIVVSVGMLRALPAPERRVLLAHERSHLERGHHRYLHAVELAAAAAPVLRCLKRQVRHATERWADEDAADRVGDRRLVASALARASLAGTDFGRAPAMGLVGGSVPARIDALLAEPASTSMVRRATLLSLLGLTAAFATSTVQMHHLLAFANHVCPSWA
;
A
#
# COMPACT_ATOMS: atom_id res chain seq x y z
N MET A 1 16.68 25.87 -15.71
CA MET A 1 15.99 24.67 -15.20
C MET A 1 14.96 24.23 -16.22
N GLY A 2 15.07 23.02 -16.76
CA GLY A 2 14.23 22.60 -17.90
C GLY A 2 12.75 22.44 -17.53
N PHE A 3 11.87 22.79 -18.46
CA PHE A 3 10.42 22.52 -18.45
C PHE A 3 9.99 21.17 -17.82
N PRO A 4 10.67 20.02 -18.05
CA PRO A 4 10.32 18.76 -17.40
C PRO A 4 10.44 18.78 -15.86
N ALA A 5 11.39 19.50 -15.28
CA ALA A 5 11.56 19.57 -13.82
C ALA A 5 10.42 20.33 -13.14
N ILE A 6 9.89 21.36 -13.80
CA ILE A 6 8.75 22.15 -13.31
C ILE A 6 7.47 21.31 -13.37
N VAL A 7 7.26 20.55 -14.45
CA VAL A 7 6.12 19.65 -14.59
C VAL A 7 6.16 18.55 -13.51
N SER A 8 7.32 17.93 -13.26
CA SER A 8 7.47 16.94 -12.19
C SER A 8 7.20 17.53 -10.80
N LEU A 9 7.67 18.75 -10.51
CA LEU A 9 7.42 19.43 -9.24
C LEU A 9 5.94 19.75 -9.03
N VAL A 10 5.25 20.22 -10.08
CA VAL A 10 3.80 20.49 -10.05
C VAL A 10 3.01 19.20 -9.88
N LEU A 11 3.35 18.11 -10.57
CA LEU A 11 2.68 16.82 -10.42
C LEU A 11 2.89 16.21 -9.03
N VAL A 12 4.10 16.32 -8.47
CA VAL A 12 4.40 15.93 -7.09
C VAL A 12 3.57 16.77 -6.11
N GLY A 13 3.55 18.10 -6.26
CA GLY A 13 2.76 19.00 -5.43
C GLY A 13 1.26 18.72 -5.48
N LEU A 14 0.71 18.43 -6.67
CA LEU A 14 -0.70 18.05 -6.85
C LEU A 14 -1.02 16.66 -6.29
N SER A 15 -0.07 15.72 -6.29
CA SER A 15 -0.25 14.40 -5.66
C SER A 15 -0.29 14.55 -4.14
N VAL A 16 0.65 15.28 -3.55
CA VAL A 16 0.69 15.61 -2.12
C VAL A 16 -0.59 16.33 -1.68
N GLY A 17 -1.06 17.31 -2.45
CA GLY A 17 -2.30 18.05 -2.14
C GLY A 17 -3.57 17.19 -2.18
N ARG A 18 -3.62 16.13 -3.00
CA ARG A 18 -4.75 15.18 -3.02
C ARG A 18 -4.73 14.26 -1.80
N THR A 19 -3.55 13.86 -1.33
CA THR A 19 -3.39 13.05 -0.12
C THR A 19 -3.95 13.74 1.12
N PHE A 20 -3.76 15.06 1.27
CA PHE A 20 -4.25 15.80 2.42
C PHE A 20 -5.77 16.07 2.40
N ARG A 21 -6.42 16.09 1.23
CA ARG A 21 -7.86 16.40 1.10
C ARG A 21 -8.80 15.25 1.50
N GLY A 22 -8.27 14.06 1.77
CA GLY A 22 -9.08 12.87 2.11
C GLY A 22 -9.59 12.81 3.56
N ILE A 23 -9.13 13.69 4.45
CA ILE A 23 -9.50 13.66 5.88
C ILE A 23 -10.83 14.42 6.07
N ARG A 24 -11.94 13.87 5.57
CA ARG A 24 -13.26 14.25 6.08
C ARG A 24 -13.46 13.53 7.40
N ARG A 25 -13.63 14.28 8.50
CA ARG A 25 -14.04 13.74 9.80
C ARG A 25 -15.51 13.31 9.70
N PRO A 26 -15.85 12.00 9.73
CA PRO A 26 -17.24 11.62 9.95
C PRO A 26 -17.66 12.06 11.36
N ALA A 27 -18.84 12.68 11.45
CA ALA A 27 -19.44 13.13 12.69
C ALA A 27 -20.00 11.95 13.51
N ALA A 28 -19.99 12.12 14.84
CA ALA A 28 -20.47 11.23 15.91
C ALA A 28 -19.69 9.91 16.10
N LEU A 29 -18.75 9.90 17.05
CA LEU A 29 -17.82 8.80 17.30
C LEU A 29 -17.87 8.34 18.76
N ARG A 30 -17.99 7.02 18.98
CA ARG A 30 -17.52 6.37 20.20
C ARG A 30 -16.06 5.96 19.96
N ALA A 31 -15.13 6.59 20.65
CA ALA A 31 -13.72 6.19 20.67
C ALA A 31 -13.50 5.28 21.87
N ASP A 32 -12.98 4.08 21.63
CA ASP A 32 -12.55 3.17 22.69
C ASP A 32 -11.03 3.30 22.93
N SER A 33 -10.55 2.83 24.09
CA SER A 33 -9.16 3.01 24.57
C SER A 33 -8.06 2.41 23.68
N GLU A 34 -8.41 1.67 22.62
CA GLU A 34 -7.47 0.96 21.74
C GLU A 34 -7.16 1.64 20.40
N ASN A 35 -7.49 2.93 20.25
CA ASN A 35 -7.47 3.62 18.95
C ASN A 35 -8.42 2.94 17.93
N LEU A 36 -9.61 2.54 18.38
CA LEU A 36 -10.67 1.99 17.55
C LEU A 36 -11.87 2.94 17.53
N GLN A 37 -12.35 3.25 16.34
CA GLN A 37 -13.48 4.13 16.09
C GLN A 37 -14.59 3.33 15.40
N VAL A 38 -15.76 3.27 16.03
CA VAL A 38 -16.92 2.59 15.46
C VAL A 38 -17.85 3.59 14.77
N LEU A 39 -18.09 3.40 13.47
CA LEU A 39 -19.05 4.18 12.70
C LEU A 39 -20.44 3.54 12.80
N ASP A 40 -21.41 4.34 13.24
CA ASP A 40 -22.82 3.93 13.27
C ASP A 40 -23.44 4.00 11.86
N THR A 41 -23.06 3.05 11.02
CA THR A 41 -23.60 2.90 9.67
C THR A 41 -23.77 1.41 9.34
N PRO A 42 -24.87 1.03 8.67
CA PRO A 42 -25.06 -0.34 8.22
C PRO A 42 -24.09 -0.72 7.08
N ARG A 43 -23.46 0.26 6.42
CA ARG A 43 -22.53 0.01 5.31
C ARG A 43 -21.23 -0.64 5.82
N PRO A 44 -20.88 -1.88 5.40
CA PRO A 44 -19.67 -2.56 5.85
C PRO A 44 -18.42 -1.83 5.38
N THR A 45 -17.61 -1.35 6.32
CA THR A 45 -16.38 -0.62 6.04
C THR A 45 -15.43 -0.81 7.23
N ALA A 46 -14.16 -1.06 6.92
CA ALA A 46 -13.06 -0.98 7.87
C ALA A 46 -11.84 -0.39 7.17
N TYR A 47 -11.05 0.41 7.88
CA TYR A 47 -9.77 0.92 7.38
C TYR A 47 -8.90 1.51 8.49
N ALA A 48 -7.60 1.38 8.33
CA ALA A 48 -6.59 2.11 9.11
C ALA A 48 -6.49 3.59 8.69
N VAL A 49 -6.54 4.49 9.68
CA VAL A 49 -6.29 5.93 9.51
C VAL A 49 -4.90 6.26 10.07
N PRO A 50 -3.95 6.66 9.20
CA PRO A 50 -2.63 7.06 9.66
C PRO A 50 -2.71 8.34 10.50
N GLY A 51 -1.85 8.46 11.50
CA GLY A 51 -1.84 9.60 12.40
C GLY A 51 -0.85 9.46 13.54
N ARG A 52 -0.88 10.43 14.47
CA ARG A 52 -0.14 10.39 15.74
C ARG A 52 -1.11 10.77 16.89
N PRO A 53 -1.82 9.80 17.49
CA PRO A 53 -1.80 8.36 17.17
C PRO A 53 -2.62 8.02 15.90
N GLY A 54 -2.24 6.94 15.22
CA GLY A 54 -3.08 6.32 14.17
C GLY A 54 -4.19 5.49 14.82
N HIS A 55 -5.30 5.30 14.12
CA HIS A 55 -6.47 4.57 14.64
C HIS A 55 -7.16 3.75 13.55
N ILE A 56 -7.94 2.76 13.96
CA ILE A 56 -8.73 1.90 13.09
C ILE A 56 -10.17 2.41 13.09
N VAL A 57 -10.77 2.51 11.91
CA VAL A 57 -12.19 2.82 11.75
C VAL A 57 -12.91 1.56 11.31
N VAL A 58 -14.02 1.20 11.96
CA VAL A 58 -14.85 0.04 11.60
C VAL A 58 -16.33 0.41 11.69
N SER A 59 -17.18 -0.03 10.77
CA SER A 59 -18.61 0.21 10.86
C SER A 59 -19.36 -0.89 11.63
N VAL A 60 -20.50 -0.53 12.21
CA VAL A 60 -21.45 -1.50 12.79
C VAL A 60 -21.84 -2.56 11.75
N GLY A 61 -22.03 -2.16 10.48
CA GLY A 61 -22.26 -3.08 9.37
C GLY A 61 -21.17 -4.15 9.21
N MET A 62 -19.90 -3.75 9.26
CA MET A 62 -18.77 -4.68 9.16
C MET A 62 -18.69 -5.60 10.40
N LEU A 63 -18.89 -5.06 11.59
CA LEU A 63 -18.91 -5.86 12.83
C LEU A 63 -20.05 -6.89 12.82
N ARG A 64 -21.22 -6.54 12.29
CA ARG A 64 -22.35 -7.49 12.13
C ARG A 64 -22.07 -8.56 11.07
N ALA A 65 -21.37 -8.20 10.00
CA ALA A 65 -21.04 -9.14 8.93
C ALA A 65 -20.04 -10.22 9.36
N LEU A 66 -19.15 -9.93 10.30
CA LEU A 66 -18.09 -10.85 10.72
C LEU A 66 -18.39 -11.49 12.10
N PRO A 67 -18.22 -12.81 12.26
CA PRO A 67 -18.22 -13.46 13.57
C PRO A 67 -16.99 -13.05 14.39
N ALA A 68 -17.03 -13.27 15.71
CA ALA A 68 -16.01 -12.79 16.64
C ALA A 68 -14.54 -13.18 16.28
N PRO A 69 -14.24 -14.41 15.85
CA PRO A 69 -12.87 -14.77 15.43
C PRO A 69 -12.38 -13.96 14.23
N GLU A 70 -13.26 -13.66 13.29
CA GLU A 70 -12.94 -12.92 12.06
C GLU A 70 -12.86 -11.41 12.30
N ARG A 71 -13.58 -10.89 13.30
CA ARG A 71 -13.37 -9.51 13.76
C ARG A 71 -11.93 -9.34 14.28
N ARG A 72 -11.38 -10.33 14.99
CA ARG A 72 -9.98 -10.29 15.44
C ARG A 72 -9.02 -10.29 14.27
N VAL A 73 -9.28 -11.10 13.24
CA VAL A 73 -8.51 -11.05 11.98
C VAL A 73 -8.56 -9.66 11.36
N LEU A 74 -9.76 -9.11 11.16
CA LEU A 74 -9.95 -7.81 10.55
C LEU A 74 -9.18 -6.72 11.31
N LEU A 75 -9.30 -6.69 12.64
CA LEU A 75 -8.58 -5.73 13.46
C LEU A 75 -7.06 -5.92 13.40
N ALA A 76 -6.57 -7.17 13.39
CA ALA A 76 -5.13 -7.46 13.24
C ALA A 76 -4.59 -7.01 11.86
N HIS A 77 -5.39 -7.21 10.80
CA HIS A 77 -5.07 -6.74 9.44
C HIS A 77 -4.99 -5.21 9.40
N GLU A 78 -6.00 -4.51 9.90
CA GLU A 78 -5.99 -3.04 9.94
C GLU A 78 -4.86 -2.49 10.82
N ARG A 79 -4.54 -3.17 11.92
CA ARG A 79 -3.42 -2.78 12.77
C ARG A 79 -2.07 -2.94 12.07
N SER A 80 -1.90 -3.98 11.25
CA SER A 80 -0.70 -4.15 10.42
C SER A 80 -0.47 -2.94 9.50
N HIS A 81 -1.51 -2.38 8.87
CA HIS A 81 -1.37 -1.18 8.03
C HIS A 81 -0.79 0.03 8.80
N LEU A 82 -1.16 0.18 10.07
CA LEU A 82 -0.63 1.23 10.94
C LEU A 82 0.82 0.94 11.37
N GLU A 83 1.07 -0.27 11.89
CA GLU A 83 2.38 -0.68 12.43
C GLU A 83 3.47 -0.75 11.35
N ARG A 84 3.13 -1.26 10.17
CA ARG A 84 4.03 -1.34 9.00
C ARG A 84 4.06 -0.05 8.19
N GLY A 85 3.15 0.89 8.46
CA GLY A 85 3.07 2.15 7.73
C GLY A 85 2.80 1.99 6.24
N HIS A 86 1.92 1.05 5.85
CA HIS A 86 1.61 0.73 4.45
C HIS A 86 1.21 1.96 3.60
N HIS A 87 0.54 2.94 4.21
CA HIS A 87 0.25 4.24 3.60
C HIS A 87 1.49 4.93 2.99
N ARG A 88 2.66 4.80 3.62
CA ARG A 88 3.91 5.40 3.14
C ARG A 88 4.38 4.78 1.83
N TYR A 89 4.27 3.45 1.69
CA TYR A 89 4.61 2.74 0.46
C TYR A 89 3.69 3.14 -0.69
N LEU A 90 2.39 3.29 -0.41
CA LEU A 90 1.41 3.76 -1.38
C LEU A 90 1.70 5.20 -1.84
N HIS A 91 2.03 6.11 -0.92
CA HIS A 91 2.43 7.46 -1.29
C HIS A 91 3.75 7.47 -2.08
N ALA A 92 4.73 6.65 -1.69
CA ALA A 92 6.01 6.56 -2.40
C ALA A 92 5.81 6.11 -3.85
N VAL A 93 4.99 5.08 -4.10
CA VAL A 93 4.71 4.62 -5.48
C VAL A 93 3.84 5.62 -6.26
N GLU A 94 2.97 6.39 -5.58
CA GLU A 94 2.23 7.48 -6.21
C GLU A 94 3.14 8.60 -6.69
N LEU A 95 4.08 9.03 -5.84
CA LEU A 95 5.10 10.03 -6.18
C LEU A 95 6.02 9.53 -7.28
N ALA A 96 6.49 8.28 -7.18
CA ALA A 96 7.34 7.68 -8.22
C ALA A 96 6.62 7.60 -9.58
N ALA A 97 5.34 7.22 -9.59
CA ALA A 97 4.55 7.17 -10.81
C ALA A 97 4.16 8.55 -11.37
N ALA A 98 4.13 9.59 -10.53
CA ALA A 98 3.98 10.98 -10.96
C ALA A 98 5.28 11.52 -11.58
N ALA A 99 6.43 11.15 -11.04
CA ALA A 99 7.75 11.52 -11.56
C ALA A 99 8.11 10.76 -12.84
N ALA A 100 7.81 9.47 -12.90
CA ALA A 100 8.11 8.57 -14.01
C ALA A 100 6.88 7.75 -14.39
N PRO A 101 6.15 8.12 -15.47
CA PRO A 101 4.90 7.46 -15.86
C PRO A 101 5.01 5.95 -16.12
N VAL A 102 6.20 5.46 -16.50
CA VAL A 102 6.48 4.02 -16.66
C VAL A 102 6.26 3.24 -15.37
N LEU A 103 6.43 3.86 -14.20
CA LEU A 103 6.24 3.24 -12.88
C LEU A 103 4.77 3.14 -12.45
N ARG A 104 3.81 3.63 -13.24
CA ARG A 104 2.37 3.50 -12.93
C ARG A 104 1.93 2.04 -12.75
N CYS A 105 2.57 1.10 -13.43
CA CYS A 105 2.30 -0.32 -13.29
C CYS A 105 2.56 -0.85 -11.87
N LEU A 106 3.53 -0.25 -11.16
CA LEU A 106 3.93 -0.68 -9.82
C LEU A 106 2.88 -0.37 -8.76
N LYS A 107 1.98 0.59 -8.99
CA LYS A 107 0.94 0.96 -8.01
C LYS A 107 0.11 -0.24 -7.57
N ARG A 108 -0.32 -1.07 -8.54
CA ARG A 108 -1.08 -2.29 -8.24
C ARG A 108 -0.21 -3.29 -7.48
N GLN A 109 1.02 -3.52 -7.92
CA GLN A 109 1.92 -4.49 -7.26
C GLN A 109 2.24 -4.10 -5.82
N VAL A 110 2.56 -2.82 -5.57
CA VAL A 110 2.84 -2.32 -4.22
C VAL A 110 1.62 -2.49 -3.33
N ARG A 111 0.43 -2.12 -3.83
CA ARG A 111 -0.78 -2.33 -3.03
C ARG A 111 -1.06 -3.82 -2.81
N HIS A 112 -0.89 -4.70 -3.81
CA HIS A 112 -1.03 -6.15 -3.58
C HIS A 112 -0.09 -6.66 -2.50
N ALA A 113 1.17 -6.23 -2.55
CA ALA A 113 2.20 -6.64 -1.62
C ALA A 113 1.88 -6.17 -0.18
N THR A 114 1.41 -4.92 -0.01
CA THR A 114 1.01 -4.42 1.32
C THR A 114 -0.22 -5.14 1.86
N GLU A 115 -1.19 -5.50 1.00
CA GLU A 115 -2.36 -6.29 1.41
C GLU A 115 -1.96 -7.71 1.83
N ARG A 116 -1.11 -8.37 1.05
CA ARG A 116 -0.54 -9.69 1.38
C ARG A 116 0.26 -9.63 2.68
N TRP A 117 1.06 -8.58 2.90
CA TRP A 117 1.79 -8.41 4.14
C TRP A 117 0.84 -8.30 5.33
N ALA A 118 -0.21 -7.48 5.22
CA ALA A 118 -1.20 -7.36 6.28
C ALA A 118 -1.97 -8.67 6.56
N ASP A 119 -2.23 -9.49 5.53
CA ASP A 119 -2.83 -10.82 5.69
C ASP A 119 -1.93 -11.78 6.45
N GLU A 120 -0.65 -11.84 6.10
CA GLU A 120 0.33 -12.71 6.76
C GLU A 120 0.57 -12.25 8.20
N ASP A 121 0.70 -10.93 8.45
CA ASP A 121 0.78 -10.37 9.79
C ASP A 121 -0.48 -10.70 10.64
N ALA A 122 -1.66 -10.73 10.03
CA ALA A 122 -2.89 -11.14 10.71
C ALA A 122 -2.91 -12.65 10.98
N ALA A 123 -2.45 -13.46 10.03
CA ALA A 123 -2.34 -14.91 10.17
C ALA A 123 -1.35 -15.28 11.29
N ASP A 124 -0.21 -14.59 11.39
CA ASP A 124 0.78 -14.79 12.45
C ASP A 124 0.21 -14.44 13.83
N ARG A 125 -0.54 -13.33 13.95
CA ARG A 125 -1.15 -12.91 15.23
C ARG A 125 -2.30 -13.81 15.67
N VAL A 126 -3.08 -14.34 14.73
CA VAL A 126 -4.27 -15.17 15.04
C VAL A 126 -3.93 -16.67 15.05
N GLY A 127 -2.83 -17.07 14.41
CA GLY A 127 -2.36 -18.45 14.33
C GLY A 127 -3.08 -19.32 13.29
N ASP A 128 -3.89 -18.73 12.40
CA ASP A 128 -4.72 -19.49 11.45
C ASP A 128 -4.93 -18.74 10.11
N ARG A 129 -4.18 -19.16 9.08
CA ARG A 129 -4.29 -18.62 7.71
C ARG A 129 -5.65 -18.89 7.07
N ARG A 130 -6.30 -20.02 7.38
CA ARG A 130 -7.60 -20.38 6.81
C ARG A 130 -8.70 -19.49 7.38
N LEU A 131 -8.60 -19.16 8.67
CA LEU A 131 -9.47 -18.16 9.28
C LEU A 131 -9.29 -16.78 8.64
N VAL A 132 -8.05 -16.39 8.29
CA VAL A 132 -7.81 -15.14 7.55
C VAL A 132 -8.46 -15.16 6.17
N ALA A 133 -8.32 -16.26 5.44
CA ALA A 133 -8.96 -16.42 4.14
C ALA A 133 -10.50 -16.34 4.22
N SER A 134 -11.10 -16.99 5.22
CA SER A 134 -12.55 -16.92 5.50
C SER A 134 -13.01 -15.50 5.83
N ALA A 135 -12.29 -14.80 6.71
CA ALA A 135 -12.59 -13.42 7.09
C ALA A 135 -12.51 -12.48 5.86
N LEU A 136 -11.48 -12.64 5.03
CA LEU A 136 -11.29 -11.86 3.82
C LEU A 136 -12.42 -12.08 2.80
N ALA A 137 -12.82 -13.35 2.59
CA ALA A 137 -13.92 -13.70 1.70
C ALA A 137 -15.24 -13.07 2.18
N ARG A 138 -15.58 -13.22 3.46
CA ARG A 138 -16.83 -12.69 4.04
C ARG A 138 -16.86 -11.17 4.08
N ALA A 139 -15.75 -10.52 4.44
CA ALA A 139 -15.64 -9.06 4.39
C ALA A 139 -15.83 -8.51 2.96
N SER A 140 -15.33 -9.24 1.96
CA SER A 140 -15.49 -8.87 0.54
C SER A 140 -16.94 -8.99 0.08
N LEU A 141 -17.63 -10.08 0.44
CA LEU A 141 -19.06 -10.28 0.14
C LEU A 141 -19.96 -9.24 0.84
N ALA A 142 -19.67 -8.93 2.11
CA ALA A 142 -20.40 -7.88 2.82
C ALA A 142 -20.28 -6.51 2.14
N GLY A 143 -19.15 -6.24 1.45
CA GLY A 143 -18.96 -5.03 0.67
C GLY A 143 -19.76 -4.96 -0.64
N THR A 144 -19.98 -6.11 -1.29
CA THR A 144 -20.72 -6.18 -2.57
C THR A 144 -22.22 -5.98 -2.40
N ASP A 145 -22.80 -6.44 -1.29
CA ASP A 145 -24.24 -6.35 -1.01
C ASP A 145 -24.75 -4.91 -0.88
N PHE A 146 -23.86 -3.95 -0.60
CA PHE A 146 -24.19 -2.52 -0.42
C PHE A 146 -23.98 -1.69 -1.70
N GLY A 147 -24.14 -2.29 -2.87
CA GLY A 147 -24.08 -1.58 -4.16
C GLY A 147 -22.70 -0.99 -4.47
N ARG A 148 -21.66 -1.44 -3.76
CA ARG A 148 -20.30 -1.33 -4.27
C ARG A 148 -20.24 -2.38 -5.38
N ALA A 149 -20.48 -1.94 -6.63
CA ALA A 149 -19.72 -2.51 -7.73
C ALA A 149 -18.26 -2.60 -7.26
N PRO A 150 -17.41 -3.50 -7.76
CA PRO A 150 -15.97 -3.44 -7.51
C PRO A 150 -15.33 -2.15 -8.12
N ALA A 151 -16.10 -1.07 -8.26
CA ALA A 151 -15.71 0.29 -8.48
C ALA A 151 -14.69 0.72 -7.40
N MET A 152 -13.44 0.65 -7.81
CA MET A 152 -12.26 1.20 -7.15
C MET A 152 -11.91 0.53 -5.81
N GLY A 153 -11.78 -0.79 -5.83
CA GLY A 153 -10.57 -1.41 -5.30
C GLY A 153 -10.33 -1.54 -3.78
N LEU A 154 -10.04 -2.71 -3.26
CA LEU A 154 -9.59 -3.94 -3.95
C LEU A 154 -8.51 -3.73 -5.04
N VAL A 155 -7.98 -2.51 -5.20
CA VAL A 155 -7.02 -2.10 -6.25
C VAL A 155 -5.62 -2.32 -5.69
N GLY A 156 -5.48 -3.48 -5.04
CA GLY A 156 -4.30 -3.99 -4.36
C GLY A 156 -3.83 -5.21 -5.08
N GLY A 157 -4.45 -6.34 -4.82
CA GLY A 157 -4.56 -7.39 -5.81
C GLY A 157 -5.94 -8.01 -5.70
N SER A 158 -6.25 -8.92 -6.61
CA SER A 158 -7.50 -9.66 -6.56
C SER A 158 -7.62 -10.38 -5.21
N VAL A 159 -8.76 -10.20 -4.53
CA VAL A 159 -9.10 -10.98 -3.32
C VAL A 159 -8.91 -12.48 -3.54
N PRO A 160 -9.31 -13.04 -4.70
CA PRO A 160 -8.98 -14.42 -5.04
C PRO A 160 -7.48 -14.76 -4.91
N ALA A 161 -6.58 -13.96 -5.48
CA ALA A 161 -5.14 -14.24 -5.39
C ALA A 161 -4.60 -14.18 -3.95
N ARG A 162 -5.19 -13.35 -3.09
CA ARG A 162 -4.83 -13.30 -1.67
C ARG A 162 -5.33 -14.52 -0.91
N ILE A 163 -6.55 -14.96 -1.18
CA ILE A 163 -7.13 -16.19 -0.63
C ILE A 163 -6.29 -17.39 -1.07
N ASP A 164 -6.01 -17.52 -2.36
CA ASP A 164 -5.19 -18.59 -2.91
C ASP A 164 -3.83 -18.65 -2.22
N ALA A 165 -3.21 -17.49 -2.00
CA ALA A 165 -1.92 -17.42 -1.34
C ALA A 165 -1.97 -17.71 0.17
N LEU A 166 -3.09 -17.44 0.85
CA LEU A 166 -3.30 -17.84 2.24
C LEU A 166 -3.51 -19.36 2.38
N LEU A 167 -4.16 -19.98 1.40
CA LEU A 167 -4.46 -21.41 1.37
C LEU A 167 -3.28 -22.26 0.85
N ALA A 168 -2.38 -21.66 0.06
CA ALA A 168 -1.15 -22.28 -0.39
C ALA A 168 -0.16 -22.50 0.78
N GLU A 169 0.75 -23.46 0.60
CA GLU A 169 1.86 -23.66 1.53
C GLU A 169 2.74 -22.40 1.62
N PRO A 170 3.22 -22.02 2.82
CA PRO A 170 4.10 -20.87 2.99
C PRO A 170 5.34 -21.01 2.09
N ALA A 171 5.55 -20.03 1.21
CA ALA A 171 6.72 -20.02 0.35
C ALA A 171 8.01 -19.99 1.19
N SER A 172 9.04 -20.72 0.75
CA SER A 172 10.35 -20.71 1.40
C SER A 172 10.92 -19.29 1.47
N THR A 173 11.01 -18.74 2.69
CA THR A 173 11.55 -17.39 2.95
C THR A 173 12.99 -17.23 2.47
N SER A 174 13.73 -18.33 2.36
CA SER A 174 15.11 -18.37 1.88
C SER A 174 15.25 -18.00 0.40
N MET A 175 14.27 -18.36 -0.44
CA MET A 175 14.30 -18.10 -1.88
C MET A 175 13.92 -16.65 -2.16
N VAL A 176 12.87 -16.17 -1.50
CA VAL A 176 12.42 -14.76 -1.59
C VAL A 176 13.54 -13.83 -1.12
N ARG A 177 14.17 -14.11 0.02
CA ARG A 177 15.29 -13.30 0.52
C ARG A 177 16.46 -13.26 -0.47
N ARG A 178 16.82 -14.40 -1.06
CA ARG A 178 17.89 -14.48 -2.08
C ARG A 178 17.54 -13.65 -3.32
N ALA A 179 16.33 -13.78 -3.86
CA ALA A 179 15.87 -13.03 -5.01
C ALA A 179 15.86 -11.51 -4.73
N THR A 180 15.38 -11.09 -3.56
CA THR A 180 15.38 -9.68 -3.15
C THR A 180 16.80 -9.12 -3.04
N LEU A 181 17.72 -9.86 -2.40
CA LEU A 181 19.12 -9.44 -2.28
C LEU A 181 19.81 -9.30 -3.64
N LEU A 182 19.62 -10.28 -4.53
CA LEU A 182 20.17 -10.24 -5.89
C LEU A 182 19.58 -9.07 -6.70
N SER A 183 18.28 -8.79 -6.56
CA SER A 183 17.63 -7.67 -7.24
C SER A 183 18.15 -6.33 -6.75
N LEU A 184 18.35 -6.19 -5.43
CA LEU A 184 18.92 -4.98 -4.84
C LEU A 184 20.36 -4.77 -5.30
N LEU A 185 21.18 -5.82 -5.30
CA LEU A 185 22.55 -5.77 -5.79
C LEU A 185 22.61 -5.35 -7.27
N GLY A 186 21.75 -5.95 -8.12
CA GLY A 186 21.64 -5.57 -9.52
C GLY A 186 21.24 -4.11 -9.74
N LEU A 187 20.27 -3.61 -8.97
CA LEU A 187 19.88 -2.18 -9.01
C LEU A 187 21.02 -1.25 -8.59
N THR A 188 21.75 -1.60 -7.53
CA THR A 188 22.90 -0.78 -7.09
C THR A 188 24.01 -0.74 -8.15
N ALA A 189 24.28 -1.88 -8.81
CA ALA A 189 25.25 -1.94 -9.89
C ALA A 189 24.81 -1.09 -11.10
N ALA A 190 23.53 -1.17 -11.49
CA ALA A 190 22.99 -0.37 -12.60
C ALA A 190 22.99 1.14 -12.33
N PHE A 191 22.75 1.55 -11.07
CA PHE A 191 22.88 2.96 -10.68
C PHE A 191 24.35 3.42 -10.75
N ALA A 192 25.30 2.60 -10.28
CA ALA A 192 26.72 2.93 -10.32
C ALA A 192 27.26 3.05 -11.76
N THR A 193 26.84 2.16 -12.68
CA THR A 193 27.22 2.28 -14.09
C THR A 193 26.62 3.53 -14.73
N SER A 194 25.38 3.88 -14.37
CA SER A 194 24.72 5.10 -14.86
C SER A 194 25.43 6.38 -14.40
N THR A 195 25.91 6.44 -13.15
CA THR A 195 26.67 7.60 -12.66
C THR A 195 28.05 7.71 -13.30
N VAL A 196 28.75 6.61 -13.51
CA VAL A 196 30.03 6.57 -14.24
C VAL A 196 29.83 7.02 -15.69
N GLN A 197 28.78 6.55 -16.36
CA GLN A 197 28.50 6.95 -17.73
C GLN A 197 28.09 8.42 -17.85
N MET A 198 27.31 8.94 -16.90
CA MET A 198 27.03 10.38 -16.80
C MET A 198 28.31 11.20 -16.61
N HIS A 199 29.23 10.75 -15.75
CA HIS A 199 30.51 11.43 -15.52
C HIS A 199 31.37 11.49 -16.80
N HIS A 200 31.46 10.39 -17.55
CA HIS A 200 32.18 10.36 -18.83
C HIS A 200 31.54 11.26 -19.89
N LEU A 201 30.21 11.32 -19.95
CA LEU A 201 29.51 12.21 -20.88
C LEU A 201 29.74 13.69 -20.56
N LEU A 202 29.76 14.06 -19.27
CA LEU A 202 30.08 15.42 -18.83
C LEU A 202 31.54 15.77 -19.13
N ALA A 203 32.47 14.84 -18.89
CA ALA A 203 33.89 15.03 -19.22
C ALA A 203 34.09 15.20 -20.74
N PHE A 204 33.44 14.37 -21.56
CA PHE A 204 33.46 14.49 -23.02
C PHE A 204 32.87 15.83 -23.50
N ALA A 205 31.72 16.23 -22.95
CA ALA A 205 31.09 17.52 -23.30
C ALA A 205 32.00 18.72 -22.97
N ASN A 206 32.70 18.69 -21.84
CA ASN A 206 33.68 19.72 -21.48
C ASN A 206 34.89 19.75 -22.42
N HIS A 207 35.29 18.61 -22.98
CA HIS A 207 36.38 18.54 -23.96
C HIS A 207 35.98 19.00 -25.36
N VAL A 208 34.75 18.71 -25.80
CA VAL A 208 34.26 19.07 -27.15
C VAL A 208 33.75 20.52 -27.20
N CYS A 209 33.18 21.00 -26.10
CA CYS A 209 32.75 22.40 -25.94
C CYS A 209 33.57 23.05 -24.82
N PRO A 210 34.88 23.33 -25.02
CA PRO A 210 35.59 24.18 -24.09
C PRO A 210 34.87 25.54 -24.10
N SER A 211 34.46 25.97 -22.90
CA SER A 211 33.69 27.18 -22.60
C SER A 211 33.70 28.28 -23.69
N TRP A 212 32.50 28.70 -24.09
CA TRP A 212 32.27 30.01 -24.72
C TRP A 212 32.71 31.07 -23.69
N ALA A 213 33.96 31.51 -23.81
CA ALA A 213 34.49 32.75 -23.26
C ALA A 213 34.67 33.74 -24.42
#